data_AF-A0A087CUY2-F1
#
_entry.id   AF-A0A087CUY2-F1
#
_cell.length_a   1.000
_cell.length_b   1.000
_cell.length_c   1.000
_cell.angle_alpha   90.00
_cell.angle_beta   90.00
_cell.angle_gamma   90.00
#
_symmetry.space_group_name_H-M   'P 1'
#
loop_
_entity.id
_entity.type
_entity.pdbx_description
1 polymer ?
#
loop_
_entity_poly.entity_id
_entity_poly.type
_entity_poly.pdbx_seq_one_letter_code
_entity_poly.pdbx_strand_id
1 'polypeptide(L)'
;MDFNDVHGTRNVHDVHSASGLHSTSGSHSAVGSVRQSRSIEQDFDRLFRYMSSKRFRNGEDTGGEPANFIYAYPPERELEVRRRIPMLVNRLQGMDPVDADDVAPAVLVIDLYEMAIGIMKDNDVFDSAIEQEPEMHGDGDGHDTDGIDADINGADGTIDKLPPLQEDDFYQALAGMLGPDNDDLKEALRKCYQQAAASSEADMVFLTGMGQVYPYIRTHALLNCIQDVVPSNTPVVVFFPGTYEKTATTVSVMRLFDRLDADNYYRAFSLNTAIMEGAGA
;
A
#
# COMPACT_ATOMS: atom_id res chain seq x y z
N MET A 1 68.02 16.52 -59.56
CA MET A 1 67.68 17.66 -60.41
C MET A 1 67.12 18.72 -59.49
N ASP A 2 67.90 19.78 -59.36
CA ASP A 2 67.80 20.90 -58.42
C ASP A 2 66.63 21.87 -58.68
N PHE A 3 66.49 22.79 -57.71
CA PHE A 3 65.82 24.11 -57.73
C PHE A 3 64.27 24.08 -57.77
N ASN A 4 63.54 24.84 -56.96
CA ASN A 4 63.77 26.25 -56.63
C ASN A 4 63.01 26.70 -55.37
N ASP A 5 63.52 27.80 -54.82
CA ASP A 5 63.10 28.55 -53.63
C ASP A 5 62.19 29.75 -54.03
N VAL A 6 61.71 30.50 -53.03
CA VAL A 6 61.32 31.95 -53.05
C VAL A 6 59.83 32.39 -52.97
N HIS A 7 59.50 32.91 -51.77
CA HIS A 7 58.75 34.11 -51.32
C HIS A 7 57.26 34.44 -51.62
N GLY A 8 56.62 34.93 -50.54
CA GLY A 8 55.67 36.05 -50.48
C GLY A 8 54.21 35.62 -50.33
N THR A 9 53.34 36.16 -49.46
CA THR A 9 53.29 37.39 -48.66
C THR A 9 52.20 37.22 -47.58
N ARG A 10 52.33 37.94 -46.46
CA ARG A 10 51.28 38.11 -45.44
C ARG A 10 50.10 38.91 -46.00
N ASN A 11 48.88 38.57 -45.60
CA ASN A 11 47.87 39.59 -45.30
C ASN A 11 46.97 39.15 -44.13
N VAL A 12 46.66 40.15 -43.31
CA VAL A 12 45.98 40.13 -42.00
C VAL A 12 44.64 40.84 -42.17
N HIS A 13 43.67 40.52 -41.30
CA HIS A 13 42.30 41.07 -41.16
C HIS A 13 41.31 40.48 -42.16
N ASP A 14 40.10 40.04 -41.81
CA ASP A 14 39.20 40.28 -40.67
C ASP A 14 38.86 38.93 -39.99
N VAL A 15 38.31 38.80 -38.77
CA VAL A 15 36.93 39.16 -38.40
C VAL A 15 36.82 39.34 -36.89
N HIS A 16 36.06 40.37 -36.53
CA HIS A 16 35.63 40.79 -35.22
C HIS A 16 35.10 39.67 -34.30
N SER A 17 35.61 39.71 -33.05
CA SER A 17 34.95 39.23 -31.85
C SER A 17 33.59 39.92 -31.67
N ALA A 18 32.52 39.12 -31.62
CA ALA A 18 31.24 39.54 -31.08
C ALA A 18 30.89 38.63 -29.89
N SER A 19 30.97 39.23 -28.71
CA SER A 19 30.43 38.71 -27.46
C SER A 19 28.91 38.58 -27.57
N GLY A 20 28.39 37.37 -27.37
CA GLY A 20 26.97 37.08 -27.26
C GLY A 20 26.75 36.04 -26.18
N LEU A 21 26.53 36.50 -24.95
CA LEU A 21 26.04 35.70 -23.83
C LEU A 21 24.63 35.20 -24.17
N HIS A 22 24.50 33.94 -24.55
CA HIS A 22 23.21 33.25 -24.56
C HIS A 22 23.09 32.44 -23.27
N SER A 23 22.38 33.03 -22.31
CA SER A 23 21.78 32.33 -21.18
C SER A 23 20.70 31.41 -21.74
N THR A 24 21.05 30.15 -22.05
CA THR A 24 20.06 29.10 -22.23
C THR A 24 19.59 28.68 -20.85
N SER A 25 18.56 29.35 -20.37
CA SER A 25 17.68 28.89 -19.29
C SER A 25 17.04 27.58 -19.75
N GLY A 26 17.72 26.47 -19.46
CA GLY A 26 17.12 25.14 -19.51
C GLY A 26 15.98 25.13 -18.50
N SER A 27 14.76 25.17 -19.03
CA SER A 27 13.55 24.84 -18.29
C SER A 27 13.67 23.40 -17.80
N HIS A 28 14.20 23.23 -16.58
CA HIS A 28 13.92 22.06 -15.77
C HIS A 28 12.40 22.05 -15.56
N SER A 29 11.72 21.41 -16.49
CA SER A 29 10.34 21.00 -16.35
C SER A 29 10.36 19.99 -15.21
N ALA A 30 10.05 20.47 -14.01
CA ALA A 30 9.66 19.61 -12.92
C ALA A 30 8.49 18.78 -13.45
N VAL A 31 8.76 17.52 -13.80
CA VAL A 31 7.74 16.50 -13.97
C VAL A 31 7.26 16.14 -12.57
N GLY A 32 6.65 17.12 -11.89
CA GLY A 32 5.68 16.85 -10.86
C GLY A 32 4.51 16.25 -11.59
N SER A 33 4.41 14.92 -11.57
CA SER A 33 3.19 14.24 -11.93
C SER A 33 2.10 14.84 -11.05
N VAL A 34 1.30 15.73 -11.62
CA VAL A 34 0.01 16.15 -11.07
C VAL A 34 -0.83 14.88 -11.08
N ARG A 35 -0.64 14.02 -10.08
CA ARG A 35 -1.58 12.95 -9.75
C ARG A 35 -2.86 13.71 -9.43
N GLN A 36 -3.77 13.76 -10.40
CA GLN A 36 -5.12 14.28 -10.23
C GLN A 36 -5.61 13.80 -8.86
N SER A 37 -5.91 14.73 -7.95
CA SER A 37 -6.47 14.39 -6.64
C SER A 37 -7.81 13.72 -6.89
N ARG A 38 -7.81 12.39 -7.04
CA ARG A 38 -9.02 11.62 -7.31
C ARG A 38 -9.93 11.78 -6.11
N SER A 39 -11.21 12.01 -6.39
CA SER A 39 -12.19 11.99 -5.32
C SER A 39 -12.41 10.54 -4.91
N ILE A 40 -12.22 10.23 -3.63
CA ILE A 40 -12.53 8.91 -3.06
C ILE A 40 -13.97 8.53 -3.38
N GLU A 41 -14.88 9.50 -3.44
CA GLU A 41 -16.25 9.30 -3.92
C GLU A 41 -16.33 8.67 -5.31
N GLN A 42 -15.65 9.28 -6.27
CA GLN A 42 -15.67 8.82 -7.65
C GLN A 42 -15.02 7.45 -7.80
N ASP A 43 -13.96 7.19 -7.02
CA ASP A 43 -13.34 5.88 -6.96
C ASP A 43 -14.32 4.84 -6.43
N PHE A 44 -15.02 5.11 -5.32
CA PHE A 44 -16.02 4.20 -4.75
C PHE A 44 -17.20 3.93 -5.70
N ASP A 45 -17.62 4.91 -6.49
CA ASP A 45 -18.63 4.70 -7.54
C ASP A 45 -18.13 3.83 -8.69
N ARG A 46 -16.83 3.88 -8.99
CA ARG A 46 -16.22 3.00 -9.99
C ARG A 46 -15.93 1.61 -9.42
N LEU A 47 -15.50 1.52 -8.16
CA LEU A 47 -15.33 0.27 -7.43
C LEU A 47 -16.64 -0.51 -7.40
N PHE A 48 -17.75 0.14 -7.04
CA PHE A 48 -19.08 -0.48 -7.10
C PHE A 48 -19.37 -1.07 -8.48
N ARG A 49 -19.26 -0.28 -9.54
CA ARG A 49 -19.52 -0.75 -10.92
C ARG A 49 -18.64 -1.93 -11.33
N TYR A 50 -17.34 -1.85 -11.01
CA TYR A 50 -16.38 -2.90 -11.32
C TYR A 50 -16.68 -4.18 -10.53
N MET A 51 -16.91 -4.04 -9.22
CA MET A 51 -17.14 -5.15 -8.29
C MET A 51 -18.53 -5.80 -8.44
N SER A 52 -19.51 -5.10 -9.00
CA SER A 52 -20.81 -5.68 -9.35
C SER A 52 -20.74 -6.63 -10.54
N SER A 53 -19.72 -6.51 -11.40
CA SER A 53 -19.61 -7.35 -12.59
C SER A 53 -19.42 -8.83 -12.22
N LYS A 54 -20.10 -9.75 -12.92
CA LYS A 54 -19.92 -11.20 -12.73
C LYS A 54 -18.47 -11.62 -12.93
N ARG A 55 -17.79 -11.01 -13.92
CA ARG A 55 -16.38 -11.29 -14.22
C ARG A 55 -15.49 -11.02 -13.01
N PHE A 56 -15.70 -9.91 -12.30
CA PHE A 56 -14.99 -9.64 -11.06
C PHE A 56 -15.40 -10.62 -9.95
N ARG A 57 -16.71 -10.80 -9.71
CA ARG A 57 -17.24 -11.65 -8.62
C ARG A 57 -16.80 -13.11 -8.72
N ASN A 58 -16.59 -13.61 -9.94
CA ASN A 58 -16.15 -14.97 -10.21
C ASN A 58 -14.62 -15.12 -10.33
N GLY A 59 -13.85 -14.03 -10.18
CA GLY A 59 -12.39 -14.04 -10.34
C GLY A 59 -11.91 -14.23 -11.78
N GLU A 60 -12.75 -14.00 -12.79
CA GLU A 60 -12.40 -14.21 -14.20
C GLU A 60 -11.38 -13.17 -14.73
N ASP A 61 -11.21 -12.05 -14.02
CA ASP A 61 -10.26 -10.99 -14.35
C ASP A 61 -8.81 -11.33 -14.00
N THR A 62 -8.57 -12.45 -13.33
CA THR A 62 -7.24 -12.78 -12.78
C THR A 62 -6.44 -13.73 -13.67
N GLY A 63 -7.01 -14.21 -14.78
CA GLY A 63 -6.33 -15.15 -15.69
C GLY A 63 -5.98 -16.49 -15.04
N GLY A 64 -6.74 -16.91 -14.02
CA GLY A 64 -6.49 -18.14 -13.26
C GLY A 64 -5.55 -17.97 -12.06
N GLU A 65 -5.11 -16.75 -11.77
CA GLU A 65 -4.39 -16.42 -10.54
C GLU A 65 -5.37 -16.25 -9.36
N PRO A 66 -4.92 -16.38 -8.09
CA PRO A 66 -5.74 -16.03 -6.94
C PRO A 66 -6.30 -14.60 -7.04
N ALA A 67 -7.60 -14.44 -6.78
CA ALA A 67 -8.36 -13.20 -6.95
C ALA A 67 -8.09 -12.16 -5.86
N ASN A 68 -6.82 -11.79 -5.67
CA ASN A 68 -6.38 -10.82 -4.70
C ASN A 68 -6.25 -9.43 -5.34
N PHE A 69 -6.92 -8.45 -4.75
CA PHE A 69 -7.02 -7.08 -5.23
C PHE A 69 -6.58 -6.10 -4.15
N ILE A 70 -5.90 -5.03 -4.56
CA ILE A 70 -5.53 -3.92 -3.67
C ILE A 70 -6.16 -2.64 -4.21
N TYR A 71 -6.93 -1.96 -3.36
CA TYR A 71 -7.30 -0.56 -3.53
C TYR A 71 -6.43 0.29 -2.60
N ALA A 72 -5.43 0.94 -3.19
CA ALA A 72 -4.53 1.84 -2.48
C ALA A 72 -5.05 3.28 -2.53
N TYR A 73 -4.91 4.02 -1.44
CA TYR A 73 -5.38 5.40 -1.36
C TYR A 73 -4.45 6.25 -0.47
N PRO A 74 -4.43 7.59 -0.67
CA PRO A 74 -3.63 8.47 0.18
C PRO A 74 -3.99 8.29 1.66
N PRO A 75 -3.00 8.11 2.55
CA PRO A 75 -3.24 7.85 3.99
C PRO A 75 -4.14 8.87 4.66
N GLU A 76 -4.07 10.14 4.24
CA GLU A 76 -4.88 11.24 4.77
C GLU A 76 -6.39 11.04 4.51
N ARG A 77 -6.75 10.12 3.60
CA ARG A 77 -8.12 9.76 3.24
C ARG A 77 -8.66 8.55 4.00
N GLU A 78 -7.90 7.95 4.90
CA GLU A 78 -8.30 6.76 5.68
C GLU A 78 -9.70 6.87 6.29
N LEU A 79 -10.00 7.98 6.98
CA LEU A 79 -11.31 8.17 7.60
C LEU A 79 -12.46 8.28 6.58
N GLU A 80 -12.19 8.85 5.41
CA GLU A 80 -13.19 8.93 4.33
C GLU A 80 -13.45 7.54 3.73
N VAL A 81 -12.38 6.78 3.45
CA VAL A 81 -12.46 5.41 2.95
C VAL A 81 -13.21 4.52 3.95
N ARG A 82 -12.84 4.55 5.23
CA ARG A 82 -13.50 3.78 6.31
C ARG A 82 -15.00 4.03 6.39
N ARG A 83 -15.43 5.30 6.22
CA ARG A 83 -16.87 5.65 6.20
C ARG A 83 -17.61 5.14 4.96
N ARG A 84 -16.92 5.03 3.83
CA ARG A 84 -17.53 4.60 2.55
C ARG A 84 -17.56 3.08 2.37
N ILE A 85 -16.70 2.32 3.05
CA ILE A 85 -16.68 0.84 2.96
C ILE A 85 -18.06 0.23 3.30
N PRO A 86 -18.72 0.57 4.43
CA PRO A 86 -20.07 0.04 4.71
C PRO A 86 -21.11 0.45 3.65
N MET A 87 -20.97 1.63 3.05
CA MET A 87 -21.86 2.07 1.97
C MET A 87 -21.64 1.25 0.69
N LEU A 88 -20.39 0.92 0.36
CA LEU A 88 -20.06 0.05 -0.76
C LEU A 88 -20.62 -1.36 -0.54
N VAL A 89 -20.42 -1.92 0.64
CA VAL A 89 -20.97 -3.22 1.06
C VAL A 89 -22.48 -3.24 0.89
N ASN A 90 -23.19 -2.26 1.46
CA ASN A 90 -24.65 -2.17 1.34
C ASN A 90 -25.12 -2.07 -0.12
N ARG A 91 -24.40 -1.32 -0.96
CA ARG A 91 -24.72 -1.21 -2.39
C ARG A 91 -24.48 -2.52 -3.14
N LEU A 92 -23.38 -3.23 -2.86
CA LEU A 92 -23.07 -4.51 -3.48
C LEU A 92 -24.11 -5.58 -3.08
N GLN A 93 -24.45 -5.66 -1.80
CA GLN A 93 -25.45 -6.61 -1.30
C GLN A 93 -26.89 -6.26 -1.73
N GLY A 94 -27.13 -5.00 -2.12
CA GLY A 94 -28.42 -4.54 -2.64
C GLY A 94 -28.45 -4.36 -4.15
N MET A 95 -27.45 -4.86 -4.89
CA MET A 95 -27.40 -4.68 -6.34
C MET A 95 -28.48 -5.50 -7.04
N ASP A 96 -28.98 -4.99 -8.17
CA ASP A 96 -29.86 -5.75 -9.04
C ASP A 96 -29.06 -6.86 -9.77
N PRO A 97 -29.50 -8.12 -9.70
CA PRO A 97 -28.95 -9.20 -10.50
C PRO A 97 -29.00 -8.89 -12.01
N VAL A 98 -27.95 -9.26 -12.74
CA VAL A 98 -27.87 -9.05 -14.19
C VAL A 98 -28.82 -9.98 -14.97
N ASP A 99 -29.03 -11.19 -14.48
CA ASP A 99 -29.90 -12.21 -15.06
C ASP A 99 -30.45 -13.16 -13.98
N ALA A 100 -31.25 -14.15 -14.39
CA ALA A 100 -31.96 -15.05 -13.47
C ALA A 100 -31.04 -15.97 -12.63
N ASP A 101 -29.81 -16.21 -13.08
CA ASP A 101 -28.81 -17.02 -12.39
C ASP A 101 -27.81 -16.14 -11.62
N ASP A 102 -28.07 -14.83 -11.55
CA ASP A 102 -27.25 -13.88 -10.83
C ASP A 102 -27.84 -13.56 -9.44
N VAL A 103 -26.96 -13.28 -8.48
CA VAL A 103 -27.33 -12.86 -7.14
C VAL A 103 -26.40 -11.76 -6.67
N ALA A 104 -26.92 -10.87 -5.83
CA ALA A 104 -26.10 -9.88 -5.15
C ALA A 104 -25.11 -10.61 -4.23
N PRO A 105 -23.81 -10.26 -4.25
CA PRO A 105 -22.81 -10.93 -3.42
C PRO A 105 -22.98 -10.54 -1.95
N ALA A 106 -22.79 -11.49 -1.05
CA ALA A 106 -22.50 -11.19 0.34
C ALA A 106 -21.03 -10.79 0.52
N VAL A 107 -20.78 -9.74 1.30
CA VAL A 107 -19.42 -9.21 1.52
C VAL A 107 -19.01 -9.41 2.97
N LEU A 108 -18.04 -10.29 3.19
CA LEU A 108 -17.39 -10.45 4.49
C LEU A 108 -16.36 -9.34 4.69
N VAL A 109 -16.60 -8.45 5.65
CA VAL A 109 -15.62 -7.43 6.04
C VAL A 109 -14.83 -7.92 7.26
N ILE A 110 -13.52 -8.03 7.11
CA ILE A 110 -12.59 -8.38 8.19
C ILE A 110 -11.78 -7.13 8.53
N ASP A 111 -12.04 -6.57 9.70
CA ASP A 111 -11.20 -5.53 10.29
C ASP A 111 -10.09 -6.17 11.12
N LEU A 112 -8.84 -6.00 10.67
CA LEU A 112 -7.69 -6.62 11.33
C LEU A 112 -7.42 -6.07 12.72
N TYR A 113 -7.79 -4.83 13.00
CA TYR A 113 -7.64 -4.27 14.33
C TYR A 113 -8.55 -4.98 15.32
N GLU A 114 -9.84 -5.10 14.96
CA GLU A 114 -10.81 -5.84 15.77
C GLU A 114 -10.41 -7.32 15.89
N MET A 115 -9.87 -7.92 14.83
CA MET A 115 -9.38 -9.30 14.85
C MET A 115 -8.17 -9.47 15.78
N ALA A 116 -7.20 -8.55 15.73
CA ALA A 116 -6.04 -8.58 16.62
C ALA A 116 -6.47 -8.48 18.09
N ILE A 117 -7.39 -7.57 18.41
CA ILE A 117 -7.99 -7.44 19.75
C ILE A 117 -8.72 -8.73 20.15
N GLY A 118 -9.43 -9.36 19.20
CA GLY A 118 -10.09 -10.65 19.39
C GLY A 118 -9.11 -11.76 19.76
N ILE A 119 -8.01 -11.89 19.01
CA ILE A 119 -6.93 -12.85 19.29
C ILE A 119 -6.34 -12.61 20.69
N MET A 120 -6.05 -11.35 21.03
CA MET A 120 -5.53 -10.98 22.35
C MET A 120 -6.47 -11.39 23.48
N LYS A 121 -7.79 -11.27 23.28
CA LYS A 121 -8.79 -11.66 24.27
C LYS A 121 -8.97 -13.17 24.35
N ASP A 122 -8.98 -13.86 23.21
CA ASP A 122 -9.09 -15.32 23.15
C ASP A 122 -7.88 -16.01 23.82
N ASN A 123 -6.72 -15.35 23.82
CA ASN A 123 -5.50 -15.79 24.49
C ASN A 123 -5.36 -15.29 25.95
N ASP A 124 -6.38 -14.61 26.50
CA ASP A 124 -6.35 -14.01 27.85
C ASP A 124 -5.19 -13.01 28.09
N VAL A 125 -4.63 -12.41 27.03
CA VAL A 125 -3.49 -11.48 27.13
C VAL A 125 -3.87 -10.00 26.97
N PHE A 126 -5.10 -9.70 26.56
CA PHE A 126 -5.50 -8.33 26.25
C PHE A 126 -5.36 -7.37 27.44
N ASP A 127 -5.96 -7.72 28.57
CA ASP A 127 -5.94 -6.88 29.77
C ASP A 127 -4.51 -6.80 30.35
N SER A 128 -3.78 -7.92 30.39
CA SER A 128 -2.39 -7.94 30.86
C SER A 128 -1.46 -7.12 29.97
N ALA A 129 -1.67 -7.11 28.66
CA ALA A 129 -0.86 -6.31 27.74
C ALA A 129 -1.04 -4.82 28.02
N ILE A 130 -2.26 -4.36 28.31
CA ILE A 130 -2.52 -2.96 28.68
C ILE A 130 -1.87 -2.61 30.02
N GLU A 131 -1.92 -3.52 31.00
CA GLU A 131 -1.32 -3.30 32.32
C GLU A 131 0.21 -3.24 32.26
N GLN A 132 0.82 -4.08 31.41
CA GLN A 132 2.28 -4.23 31.33
C GLN A 132 2.94 -3.31 30.30
N GLU A 133 2.20 -2.79 29.31
CA GLU A 133 2.72 -1.87 28.27
C GLU A 133 3.67 -0.79 28.83
N PRO A 134 3.33 -0.06 29.92
CA PRO A 134 4.19 1.00 30.43
C PRO A 134 5.56 0.52 30.96
N GLU A 135 5.66 -0.74 31.36
CA GLU A 135 6.86 -1.36 31.95
C GLU A 135 7.65 -2.20 30.93
N MET A 136 7.06 -2.48 29.77
CA MET A 136 7.64 -3.34 28.72
C MET A 136 8.32 -2.56 27.60
N HIS A 137 8.20 -1.24 27.59
CA HIS A 137 9.02 -0.40 26.74
C HIS A 137 10.39 -0.22 27.40
N GLY A 138 11.46 -0.52 26.67
CA GLY A 138 12.81 -0.43 27.21
C GLY A 138 13.06 0.96 27.82
N ASP A 139 13.66 1.00 29.02
CA ASP A 139 14.37 2.18 29.46
C ASP A 139 15.41 2.43 28.36
N GLY A 140 15.26 3.49 27.58
CA GLY A 140 16.27 3.85 26.59
C GLY A 140 17.60 3.91 27.34
N ASP A 141 18.44 2.89 27.14
CA ASP A 141 19.71 2.80 27.83
C ASP A 141 20.38 4.15 27.65
N GLY A 142 20.69 4.79 28.78
CA GLY A 142 21.41 6.06 28.86
C GLY A 142 22.85 5.89 28.39
N HIS A 143 23.03 5.40 27.17
CA HIS A 143 24.31 5.39 26.48
C HIS A 143 24.49 6.77 25.87
N ASP A 144 25.07 7.64 26.70
CA ASP A 144 25.94 8.74 26.29
C ASP A 144 25.41 9.58 25.12
N THR A 145 24.39 10.42 25.37
CA THR A 145 24.33 11.71 24.67
C THR A 145 25.43 12.64 25.23
N ASP A 146 26.68 12.20 25.17
CA ASP A 146 27.82 13.09 25.25
C ASP A 146 27.96 13.76 23.87
N GLY A 147 27.33 14.93 23.75
CA GLY A 147 27.67 15.92 22.73
C GLY A 147 26.91 15.81 21.40
N ILE A 148 25.62 16.13 21.40
CA ILE A 148 25.03 16.81 20.24
C ILE A 148 24.33 18.06 20.78
N ASP A 149 25.02 19.19 20.64
CA ASP A 149 24.48 20.51 20.89
C ASP A 149 23.17 20.70 20.12
N ALA A 150 22.18 21.26 20.83
CA ALA A 150 20.91 21.67 20.28
C ALA A 150 21.11 22.84 19.31
N ASP A 151 21.51 22.54 18.07
CA ASP A 151 21.46 23.49 16.96
C ASP A 151 20.09 23.38 16.28
N ILE A 152 19.15 24.15 16.84
CA ILE A 152 17.87 24.45 16.22
C ILE A 152 18.19 25.38 15.05
N ASN A 153 18.47 24.84 13.86
CA ASN A 153 18.22 25.42 12.51
C ASN A 153 19.06 24.70 11.44
N GLY A 154 18.46 23.84 10.61
CA GLY A 154 19.15 23.38 9.40
C GLY A 154 18.52 22.20 8.68
N ALA A 155 17.67 22.54 7.70
CA ALA A 155 17.27 21.75 6.52
C ALA A 155 18.05 20.45 6.23
N ASP A 156 17.56 19.31 6.75
CA ASP A 156 17.53 18.05 6.00
C ASP A 156 16.40 17.19 6.56
N GLY A 157 15.57 16.66 5.68
CA GLY A 157 14.37 15.89 6.02
C GLY A 157 14.71 14.46 6.45
N THR A 158 15.66 14.29 7.37
CA THR A 158 15.90 13.00 8.01
C THR A 158 14.71 12.73 8.91
N ILE A 159 13.78 11.89 8.41
CA ILE A 159 12.74 11.27 9.20
C ILE A 159 13.40 10.78 10.48
N ASP A 160 12.98 11.31 11.63
CA ASP A 160 13.32 10.78 12.94
C ASP A 160 13.16 9.26 12.85
N LYS A 161 14.28 8.52 12.83
CA LYS A 161 14.24 7.06 12.82
C LYS A 161 13.40 6.69 14.03
N LEU A 162 12.26 6.06 13.77
CA LEU A 162 11.48 5.37 14.81
C LEU A 162 12.50 4.58 15.65
N PRO A 163 12.46 4.64 17.00
CA PRO A 163 13.35 3.82 17.82
C PRO A 163 13.31 2.38 17.31
N PRO A 164 14.43 1.64 17.38
CA PRO A 164 14.49 0.29 16.82
C PRO A 164 13.42 -0.57 17.51
N LEU A 165 12.23 -0.67 16.91
CA LEU A 165 11.10 -1.45 17.42
C LEU A 165 11.52 -2.89 17.73
N GLN A 166 12.52 -3.38 17.01
CA GLN A 166 13.08 -4.72 17.18
C GLN A 166 13.71 -4.96 18.56
N GLU A 167 14.04 -3.91 19.31
CA GLU A 167 14.62 -4.01 20.66
C GLU A 167 13.58 -3.75 21.76
N ASP A 168 12.33 -3.45 21.40
CA ASP A 168 11.24 -3.17 22.33
C ASP A 168 10.52 -4.48 22.73
N ASP A 169 10.52 -4.80 24.02
CA ASP A 169 9.97 -6.07 24.54
C ASP A 169 8.46 -6.17 24.32
N PHE A 170 7.74 -5.06 24.47
CA PHE A 170 6.31 -5.00 24.18
C PHE A 170 6.02 -5.33 22.71
N TYR A 171 6.78 -4.71 21.80
CA TYR A 171 6.69 -4.99 20.38
C TYR A 171 6.98 -6.46 20.06
N GLN A 172 8.05 -7.02 20.61
CA GLN A 172 8.42 -8.42 20.36
C GLN A 172 7.34 -9.39 20.86
N ALA A 173 6.74 -9.12 22.02
CA ALA A 173 5.65 -9.93 22.55
C ALA A 173 4.43 -9.92 21.62
N LEU A 174 3.96 -8.74 21.20
CA LEU A 174 2.79 -8.63 20.32
C LEU A 174 3.09 -9.11 18.90
N ALA A 175 4.27 -8.83 18.36
CA ALA A 175 4.69 -9.32 17.04
C ALA A 175 4.85 -10.84 17.02
N GLY A 176 5.34 -11.45 18.11
CA GLY A 176 5.42 -12.90 18.24
C GLY A 176 4.05 -13.60 18.30
N MET A 177 3.01 -12.89 18.76
CA MET A 177 1.64 -13.40 18.82
C MET A 177 0.84 -13.13 17.54
N LEU A 178 0.84 -11.88 17.08
CA LEU A 178 0.02 -11.40 15.96
C LEU A 178 0.74 -11.51 14.61
N GLY A 179 2.05 -11.71 14.64
CA GLY A 179 2.87 -11.81 13.45
C GLY A 179 2.53 -13.05 12.61
N PRO A 180 2.97 -13.06 11.35
CA PRO A 180 2.65 -14.11 10.40
C PRO A 180 3.29 -15.47 10.69
N ASP A 181 4.31 -15.50 11.55
CA ASP A 181 4.98 -16.72 11.98
C ASP A 181 4.16 -17.47 13.05
N ASN A 182 3.12 -16.83 13.59
CA ASN A 182 2.18 -17.43 14.53
C ASN A 182 0.92 -17.93 13.79
N ASP A 183 0.42 -19.10 14.18
CA ASP A 183 -0.78 -19.70 13.62
C ASP A 183 -2.07 -19.00 14.07
N ASP A 184 -2.06 -18.23 15.17
CA ASP A 184 -3.25 -17.59 15.75
C ASP A 184 -3.97 -16.66 14.77
N LEU A 185 -3.22 -15.79 14.07
CA LEU A 185 -3.79 -14.91 13.05
C LEU A 185 -4.41 -15.72 11.90
N LYS A 186 -3.70 -16.75 11.43
CA LYS A 186 -4.16 -17.60 10.33
C LYS A 186 -5.41 -18.39 10.74
N GLU A 187 -5.45 -18.90 11.95
CA GLU A 187 -6.59 -19.64 12.49
C GLU A 187 -7.80 -18.72 12.73
N ALA A 188 -7.59 -17.50 13.25
CA ALA A 188 -8.65 -16.51 13.41
C ALA A 188 -9.27 -16.14 12.05
N LEU A 189 -8.45 -15.88 11.03
CA LEU A 189 -8.91 -15.65 9.66
C LEU A 189 -9.68 -16.84 9.11
N ARG A 190 -9.16 -18.07 9.29
CA ARG A 190 -9.79 -19.31 8.84
C ARG A 190 -11.16 -19.50 9.46
N LYS A 191 -11.25 -19.38 10.79
CA LYS A 191 -12.49 -19.54 11.54
C LYS A 191 -13.52 -18.50 11.12
N CYS A 192 -13.11 -17.23 11.00
CA CYS A 192 -13.98 -16.14 10.54
C CYS A 192 -14.54 -16.41 9.13
N TYR A 193 -13.66 -16.76 8.18
CA TYR A 193 -14.07 -17.06 6.81
C TYR A 193 -15.00 -18.29 6.75
N GLN A 194 -14.65 -19.39 7.42
CA GLN A 194 -15.45 -20.62 7.42
C GLN A 194 -16.85 -20.41 8.02
N GLN A 195 -16.96 -19.62 9.08
CA GLN A 195 -18.25 -19.27 9.68
C GLN A 195 -19.13 -18.48 8.72
N ALA A 196 -18.58 -17.46 8.06
CA ALA A 196 -19.31 -16.68 7.08
C ALA A 196 -19.65 -17.51 5.83
N ALA A 197 -18.73 -18.34 5.34
CA ALA A 197 -18.95 -19.22 4.20
C ALA A 197 -20.05 -20.26 4.48
N ALA A 198 -20.11 -20.82 5.69
CA ALA A 198 -21.17 -21.75 6.10
C ALA A 198 -22.57 -21.13 6.08
N SER A 199 -22.66 -19.81 6.25
CA SER A 199 -23.90 -19.03 6.18
C SER A 199 -24.15 -18.39 4.81
N SER A 200 -23.31 -18.68 3.81
CA SER A 200 -23.34 -18.01 2.48
C SER A 200 -23.16 -16.49 2.56
N GLU A 201 -22.33 -16.02 3.49
CA GLU A 201 -22.06 -14.60 3.74
C GLU A 201 -20.64 -14.16 3.28
N ALA A 202 -19.99 -14.95 2.41
CA ALA A 202 -18.58 -14.74 2.05
C ALA A 202 -18.28 -14.93 0.54
N ASP A 203 -19.14 -14.37 -0.32
CA ASP A 203 -18.90 -14.37 -1.78
C ASP A 203 -17.74 -13.44 -2.16
N MET A 204 -17.43 -12.48 -1.31
CA MET A 204 -16.34 -11.52 -1.45
C MET A 204 -15.78 -11.17 -0.07
N VAL A 205 -14.48 -10.94 0.03
CA VAL A 205 -13.82 -10.59 1.31
C VAL A 205 -13.18 -9.22 1.21
N PHE A 206 -13.51 -8.32 2.14
CA PHE A 206 -12.87 -7.02 2.31
C PHE A 206 -11.95 -7.05 3.53
N LEU A 207 -10.70 -6.65 3.37
CA LEU A 207 -9.73 -6.55 4.45
C LEU A 207 -9.45 -5.07 4.75
N THR A 208 -9.65 -4.67 6.01
CA THR A 208 -9.46 -3.30 6.52
C THR A 208 -8.56 -3.28 7.75
N GLY A 209 -8.17 -2.09 8.21
CA GLY A 209 -7.42 -1.95 9.47
C GLY A 209 -5.89 -2.13 9.35
N MET A 210 -5.34 -2.29 8.14
CA MET A 210 -3.89 -2.48 7.91
C MET A 210 -3.01 -1.45 8.64
N GLY A 211 -3.38 -0.17 8.54
CA GLY A 211 -2.64 0.90 9.21
C GLY A 211 -2.77 0.92 10.73
N GLN A 212 -3.80 0.28 11.29
CA GLN A 212 -4.06 0.24 12.74
C GLN A 212 -3.33 -0.93 13.42
N VAL A 213 -2.99 -1.98 12.67
CA VAL A 213 -2.26 -3.15 13.17
C VAL A 213 -0.76 -3.12 12.87
N TYR A 214 -0.30 -2.16 12.05
CA TYR A 214 1.12 -1.91 11.87
C TYR A 214 1.71 -1.35 13.18
N PRO A 215 2.91 -1.78 13.63
CA PRO A 215 3.87 -2.66 12.96
C PRO A 215 3.70 -4.17 13.24
N TYR A 216 2.77 -4.58 14.10
CA TYR A 216 2.62 -5.97 14.56
C TYR A 216 2.21 -6.95 13.46
N ILE A 217 1.33 -6.52 12.53
CA ILE A 217 0.89 -7.32 11.39
C ILE A 217 1.34 -6.64 10.10
N ARG A 218 2.23 -7.29 9.33
CA ARG A 218 2.68 -6.79 8.02
C ARG A 218 1.75 -7.23 6.89
N THR A 219 1.36 -6.31 6.02
CA THR A 219 0.34 -6.57 4.96
C THR A 219 0.74 -7.68 3.99
N HIS A 220 2.01 -7.78 3.56
CA HIS A 220 2.44 -8.87 2.67
C HIS A 220 2.29 -10.25 3.32
N ALA A 221 2.46 -10.32 4.64
CA ALA A 221 2.40 -11.57 5.36
C ALA A 221 0.96 -12.03 5.58
N LEU A 222 0.07 -11.09 5.94
CA LEU A 222 -1.38 -11.30 5.93
C LEU A 222 -1.87 -11.84 4.58
N LEU A 223 -1.39 -11.24 3.50
CA LEU A 223 -1.74 -11.60 2.15
C LEU A 223 -1.25 -13.02 1.76
N ASN A 224 -0.17 -13.52 2.36
CA ASN A 224 0.18 -14.94 2.23
C ASN A 224 -0.80 -15.83 3.04
N CYS A 225 -1.16 -15.41 4.26
CA CYS A 225 -2.13 -16.15 5.08
C CYS A 225 -3.49 -16.28 4.39
N ILE A 226 -3.97 -15.22 3.70
CA ILE A 226 -5.29 -15.23 3.07
C ILE A 226 -5.38 -16.21 1.89
N GLN A 227 -4.28 -16.44 1.16
CA GLN A 227 -4.25 -17.41 0.05
C GLN A 227 -4.48 -18.85 0.51
N ASP A 228 -4.09 -19.16 1.75
CA ASP A 228 -4.30 -20.49 2.35
C ASP A 228 -5.69 -20.64 2.97
N VAL A 229 -6.42 -19.53 3.15
CA VAL A 229 -7.70 -19.49 3.87
C VAL A 229 -8.88 -19.34 2.92
N VAL A 230 -8.76 -18.46 1.92
CA VAL A 230 -9.84 -18.08 1.01
C VAL A 230 -9.64 -18.79 -0.35
N PRO A 231 -10.69 -19.39 -0.95
CA PRO A 231 -10.63 -19.98 -2.28
C PRO A 231 -10.12 -19.01 -3.34
N SER A 232 -9.34 -19.50 -4.29
CA SER A 232 -8.64 -18.66 -5.28
C SER A 232 -9.57 -17.84 -6.19
N ASN A 233 -10.82 -18.26 -6.36
CA ASN A 233 -11.83 -17.58 -7.17
C ASN A 233 -12.68 -16.57 -6.37
N THR A 234 -12.62 -16.60 -5.04
CA THR A 234 -13.31 -15.63 -4.18
C THR A 234 -12.51 -14.33 -4.16
N PRO A 235 -13.07 -13.19 -4.60
CA PRO A 235 -12.32 -11.94 -4.63
C PRO A 235 -12.00 -11.44 -3.22
N VAL A 236 -10.72 -11.22 -2.95
CA VAL A 236 -10.22 -10.59 -1.72
C VAL A 236 -9.78 -9.17 -2.07
N VAL A 237 -10.34 -8.17 -1.40
CA VAL A 237 -10.05 -6.75 -1.61
C VAL A 237 -9.39 -6.18 -0.36
N VAL A 238 -8.13 -5.77 -0.49
CA VAL A 238 -7.40 -5.05 0.56
C VAL A 238 -7.56 -3.54 0.36
N PHE A 239 -8.05 -2.86 1.40
CA PHE A 239 -8.04 -1.41 1.50
C PHE A 239 -6.72 -0.99 2.13
N PHE A 240 -5.85 -0.35 1.34
CA PHE A 240 -4.46 -0.08 1.71
C PHE A 240 -4.15 1.43 1.81
N PRO A 241 -3.85 1.98 3.00
CA PRO A 241 -3.51 3.38 3.17
C PRO A 241 -2.05 3.64 2.79
N GLY A 242 -1.82 4.03 1.54
CA GLY A 242 -0.51 4.30 0.96
C GLY A 242 -0.49 4.02 -0.53
N THR A 243 0.65 3.53 -1.02
CA THR A 243 0.86 3.29 -2.44
C THR A 243 1.03 1.81 -2.74
N TYR A 244 0.40 1.40 -3.85
CA TYR A 244 0.61 0.10 -4.47
C TYR A 244 0.95 0.29 -5.94
N GLU A 245 2.13 -0.17 -6.34
CA GLU A 245 2.61 -0.06 -7.70
C GLU A 245 3.03 -1.44 -8.20
N LYS A 246 2.40 -1.89 -9.30
CA LYS A 246 2.84 -3.08 -10.02
C LYS A 246 3.96 -2.68 -10.97
N THR A 247 5.19 -3.14 -10.72
CA THR A 247 6.30 -2.86 -11.63
C THR A 247 6.16 -3.71 -12.90
N ALA A 248 6.82 -3.31 -14.00
CA ALA A 248 6.85 -4.09 -15.25
C ALA A 248 7.60 -5.43 -15.09
N THR A 249 8.50 -5.51 -14.11
CA THR A 249 9.06 -6.75 -13.58
C THR A 249 8.11 -7.30 -12.53
N THR A 250 8.08 -8.62 -12.33
CA THR A 250 7.16 -9.39 -11.45
C THR A 250 7.07 -8.96 -9.98
N VAL A 251 7.70 -7.86 -9.58
CA VAL A 251 7.71 -7.30 -8.23
C VAL A 251 6.69 -6.18 -8.14
N SER A 252 5.61 -6.43 -7.41
CA SER A 252 4.75 -5.35 -6.92
C SER A 252 5.35 -4.75 -5.66
N VAL A 253 5.17 -3.44 -5.51
CA VAL A 253 5.69 -2.66 -4.39
C VAL A 253 4.54 -2.03 -3.61
N MET A 254 4.56 -2.23 -2.29
CA MET A 254 3.61 -1.63 -1.35
C MET A 254 4.37 -0.72 -0.38
N ARG A 255 3.89 0.50 -0.17
CA ARG A 255 4.42 1.42 0.84
C ARG A 255 3.29 1.92 1.71
N LEU A 256 3.22 1.41 2.93
CA LEU A 256 2.24 1.85 3.91
C LEU A 256 2.57 3.29 4.33
N PHE A 257 1.54 4.12 4.42
CA PHE A 257 1.63 5.55 4.72
C PHE A 257 2.51 6.39 3.77
N ASP A 258 2.89 5.85 2.61
CA ASP A 258 3.82 6.47 1.65
C ASP A 258 5.18 6.85 2.24
N ARG A 259 5.51 6.31 3.41
CA ARG A 259 6.70 6.66 4.20
C ARG A 259 7.53 5.46 4.58
N LEU A 260 6.89 4.30 4.71
CA LEU A 260 7.54 3.07 5.13
C LEU A 260 8.27 2.43 3.95
N ASP A 261 9.34 1.71 4.26
CA ASP A 261 10.12 0.99 3.26
C ASP A 261 9.24 0.03 2.48
N ALA A 262 9.58 -0.10 1.20
CA ALA A 262 8.89 -0.97 0.28
C ALA A 262 9.01 -2.43 0.71
N ASP A 263 7.89 -3.06 1.02
CA ASP A 263 7.83 -4.52 1.04
C ASP A 263 7.79 -5.02 -0.41
N ASN A 264 8.75 -5.88 -0.75
CA ASN A 264 8.86 -6.46 -2.08
C ASN A 264 8.14 -7.80 -2.09
N TYR A 265 7.32 -8.00 -3.12
CA TYR A 265 6.74 -9.29 -3.52
C TYR A 265 5.39 -9.63 -2.91
N TYR A 266 4.32 -9.09 -3.52
CA TYR A 266 3.01 -9.72 -3.47
C TYR A 266 2.29 -9.70 -4.82
N ARG A 267 1.58 -10.80 -5.14
CA ARG A 267 0.81 -10.95 -6.38
C ARG A 267 -0.64 -10.52 -6.13
N ALA A 268 -0.92 -9.25 -6.40
CA ALA A 268 -2.28 -8.70 -6.40
C ALA A 268 -2.54 -7.85 -7.64
N PHE A 269 -3.82 -7.72 -7.98
CA PHE A 269 -4.31 -6.83 -9.03
C PHE A 269 -4.59 -5.45 -8.43
N SER A 270 -4.21 -4.39 -9.14
CA SER A 270 -4.47 -3.01 -8.70
C SER A 270 -5.88 -2.59 -9.11
N LEU A 271 -6.75 -2.35 -8.13
CA LEU A 271 -8.08 -1.80 -8.39
C LEU A 271 -7.99 -0.36 -8.86
N ASN A 272 -7.00 0.42 -8.41
CA ASN A 272 -6.78 1.78 -8.87
C ASN A 272 -6.55 1.84 -10.39
N THR A 273 -5.90 0.83 -10.97
CA THR A 273 -5.73 0.69 -12.43
C THR A 273 -7.00 0.18 -13.09
N ALA A 274 -7.59 -0.89 -12.56
CA ALA A 274 -8.79 -1.51 -13.12
C ALA A 274 -9.98 -0.53 -13.24
N ILE A 275 -10.22 0.30 -12.22
CA ILE A 275 -11.32 1.29 -12.23
C ILE A 275 -11.05 2.52 -13.12
N MET A 276 -9.80 2.69 -13.57
CA MET A 276 -9.45 3.70 -14.58
C MET A 276 -9.65 3.16 -15.99
N GLU A 277 -9.16 1.94 -16.25
CA GLU A 277 -9.23 1.30 -17.56
C GLU A 277 -10.66 0.82 -17.90
N GLY A 278 -11.40 0.31 -16.89
CA GLY A 278 -12.79 -0.13 -17.02
C GLY A 278 -13.82 1.00 -17.12
N ALA A 279 -13.41 2.27 -17.08
CA ALA A 279 -14.33 3.41 -17.24
C ALA A 279 -14.71 3.71 -18.70
N GLY A 280 -14.29 2.87 -19.64
CA GLY A 280 -14.57 2.98 -21.08
C GLY A 280 -15.39 1.85 -21.69
N ALA A 281 -16.04 1.00 -20.88
CA ALA A 281 -16.93 -0.07 -21.36
C ALA A 281 -18.40 0.25 -21.05
#